data_AF-A0A496UZL8-F1
#
_entry.id   AF-A0A496UZL8-F1
#
_cell.length_a   1.000
_cell.length_b   1.000
_cell.length_c   1.000
_cell.angle_alpha   90.00
_cell.angle_beta   90.00
_cell.angle_gamma   90.00
#
_symmetry.space_group_name_H-M   'P 1'
#
loop_
_entity.id
_entity.type
_entity.pdbx_description
1 polymer ?
#
loop_
_entity_poly.entity_id
_entity_poly.type
_entity_poly.pdbx_seq_one_letter_code
_entity_poly.pdbx_strand_id
1 'polypeptide(L)'
;MPKYLEQLDRAGAFELDTILAHFIVENSLFLEEGKHLLIEEFGRDYANYFAILELISVGKTSRREMESVLQKSVGGYLERLEKDYFLINCYRPIFAKPLSRQQKYSLKDHFLRFWFRFIYRYQTTAEIGNYTYIKQIIKRDFSTFTGPVLEQIFQEQLIESHQFTQIGRYWEKNNLNEIDIVAVNESDKTLLVAEVKRQKSKINLSVLSNKAQKLRQKRPDYQIVLKGFSLDDLDNRK
;
A
#
# COMPACT_ATOMS: atom_id res chain seq x y z
N MET A 1 -21.42 1.34 8.46
CA MET A 1 -20.46 0.35 7.94
C MET A 1 -20.77 0.18 6.44
N PRO A 2 -19.78 0.14 5.53
CA PRO A 2 -20.04 -0.14 4.12
C PRO A 2 -20.86 -1.43 3.94
N LYS A 3 -21.84 -1.42 3.03
CA LYS A 3 -22.81 -2.51 2.85
C LYS A 3 -22.16 -3.86 2.53
N TYR A 4 -21.01 -3.86 1.86
CA TYR A 4 -20.25 -5.08 1.56
C TYR A 4 -19.60 -5.71 2.81
N LEU A 5 -19.19 -4.91 3.81
CA LEU A 5 -18.65 -5.44 5.07
C LEU A 5 -19.75 -6.11 5.89
N GLU A 6 -20.97 -5.55 5.90
CA GLU A 6 -22.13 -6.19 6.53
C GLU A 6 -22.49 -7.52 5.84
N GLN A 7 -22.33 -7.61 4.51
CA GLN A 7 -22.53 -8.85 3.77
C GLN A 7 -21.44 -9.89 4.07
N LEU A 8 -20.17 -9.48 4.22
CA LEU A 8 -19.06 -10.38 4.58
C LEU A 8 -19.24 -10.99 5.96
N ASP A 9 -19.59 -10.16 6.94
CA ASP A 9 -19.81 -10.57 8.32
C ASP A 9 -20.99 -11.55 8.42
N ARG A 10 -22.12 -11.24 7.76
CA ARG A 10 -23.29 -12.13 7.69
C ARG A 10 -23.02 -13.45 6.98
N ALA A 11 -22.10 -13.46 6.01
CA ALA A 11 -21.74 -14.66 5.25
C ALA A 11 -20.69 -15.53 5.98
N GLY A 12 -20.10 -15.07 7.09
CA GLY A 12 -19.00 -15.76 7.77
C GLY A 12 -17.79 -16.00 6.85
N ALA A 13 -17.64 -15.18 5.81
CA ALA A 13 -16.67 -15.38 4.75
C ALA A 13 -15.32 -14.76 5.13
N PHE A 14 -14.50 -15.50 5.88
CA PHE A 14 -13.16 -15.06 6.27
C PHE A 14 -12.04 -15.60 5.36
N GLU A 15 -12.36 -16.62 4.56
CA GLU A 15 -11.45 -17.21 3.58
C GLU A 15 -11.57 -16.52 2.22
N LEU A 16 -10.42 -16.26 1.57
CA LEU A 16 -10.37 -15.54 0.30
C LEU A 16 -11.28 -16.18 -0.76
N ASP A 17 -11.28 -17.50 -0.87
CA ASP A 17 -12.07 -18.21 -1.87
C ASP A 17 -13.58 -18.02 -1.67
N THR A 18 -14.02 -18.03 -0.42
CA THR A 18 -15.41 -17.79 -0.04
C THR A 18 -15.81 -16.34 -0.32
N ILE A 19 -14.95 -15.38 0.01
CA ILE A 19 -15.15 -13.96 -0.30
C ILE A 19 -15.32 -13.77 -1.81
N LEU A 20 -14.39 -14.32 -2.60
CA LEU A 20 -14.44 -14.19 -4.05
C LEU A 20 -15.67 -14.86 -4.66
N ALA A 21 -16.12 -16.00 -4.11
CA ALA A 21 -17.32 -16.67 -4.55
C ALA A 21 -18.59 -15.83 -4.38
N HIS A 22 -18.67 -15.03 -3.31
CA HIS A 22 -19.84 -14.20 -3.01
C HIS A 22 -19.80 -12.83 -3.70
N PHE A 23 -18.62 -12.20 -3.78
CA PHE A 23 -18.51 -10.79 -4.20
C PHE A 23 -18.14 -10.60 -5.67
N ILE A 24 -17.48 -11.57 -6.29
CA ILE A 24 -17.03 -11.47 -7.69
C ILE A 24 -17.93 -12.34 -8.55
N VAL A 25 -19.17 -11.88 -8.73
CA VAL A 25 -20.23 -12.54 -9.50
C VAL A 25 -21.04 -11.50 -10.26
N GLU A 26 -21.82 -11.96 -11.23
CA GLU A 26 -22.73 -11.12 -12.01
C GLU A 26 -23.68 -10.35 -11.09
N ASN A 27 -23.93 -9.07 -11.42
CA ASN A 27 -24.82 -8.17 -10.68
C ASN A 27 -24.45 -7.96 -9.19
N SER A 28 -23.22 -8.26 -8.80
CA SER A 28 -22.73 -7.97 -7.46
C SER A 28 -22.64 -6.47 -7.23
N LEU A 29 -23.31 -5.97 -6.18
CA LEU A 29 -23.26 -4.56 -5.78
C LEU A 29 -21.83 -4.07 -5.56
N PHE A 30 -20.95 -4.95 -5.08
CA PHE A 30 -19.54 -4.65 -4.84
C PHE A 30 -18.78 -4.20 -6.10
N LEU A 31 -19.17 -4.70 -7.28
CA LEU A 31 -18.50 -4.35 -8.53
C LEU A 31 -18.76 -2.89 -8.91
N GLU A 32 -19.99 -2.41 -8.71
CA GLU A 32 -20.40 -1.04 -9.05
C GLU A 32 -20.18 -0.04 -7.90
N GLU A 33 -20.10 -0.51 -6.65
CA GLU A 33 -19.98 0.33 -5.45
C GLU A 33 -18.84 1.34 -5.56
N GLY A 34 -17.64 0.92 -5.99
CA GLY A 34 -16.50 1.83 -6.10
C GLY A 34 -16.68 2.93 -7.15
N LYS A 35 -17.48 2.65 -8.20
CA LYS A 35 -17.82 3.63 -9.23
C LYS A 35 -18.83 4.63 -8.71
N HIS A 36 -19.90 4.15 -8.05
CA HIS A 36 -20.92 5.00 -7.46
C HIS A 36 -20.35 5.93 -6.39
N LEU A 37 -19.45 5.44 -5.53
CA LEU A 37 -18.82 6.22 -4.47
C LEU A 37 -18.00 7.41 -4.98
N LEU A 38 -17.48 7.37 -6.21
CA LEU A 38 -16.47 8.32 -6.66
C LEU A 38 -16.86 9.13 -7.91
N ILE A 39 -17.77 8.65 -8.76
CA ILE A 39 -18.17 9.42 -9.94
C ILE A 39 -18.93 10.68 -9.54
N GLU A 40 -19.79 10.61 -8.53
CA GLU A 40 -20.53 11.78 -8.04
C GLU A 40 -19.59 12.86 -7.49
N GLU A 41 -18.52 12.45 -6.80
CA GLU A 41 -17.52 13.32 -6.19
C GLU A 41 -16.59 14.03 -7.22
N PHE A 42 -16.26 13.35 -8.32
CA PHE A 42 -15.28 13.88 -9.28
C PHE A 42 -15.89 14.61 -10.49
N GLY A 43 -17.20 14.45 -10.73
CA GLY A 43 -17.88 15.08 -11.84
C GLY A 43 -17.23 14.76 -13.21
N ARG A 44 -17.04 15.79 -14.05
CA ARG A 44 -16.59 15.62 -15.45
C ARG A 44 -15.15 15.13 -15.59
N ASP A 45 -14.31 15.34 -14.58
CA ASP A 45 -12.88 14.98 -14.62
C ASP A 45 -12.58 13.57 -14.07
N TYR A 46 -13.61 12.78 -13.73
CA TYR A 46 -13.47 11.49 -13.05
C TYR A 46 -12.45 10.55 -13.72
N ALA A 47 -12.39 10.53 -15.06
CA ALA A 47 -11.49 9.66 -15.81
C ALA A 47 -10.00 9.90 -15.47
N ASN A 48 -9.61 11.16 -15.21
CA ASN A 48 -8.23 11.50 -14.84
C ASN A 48 -7.91 11.03 -13.42
N TYR A 49 -8.84 11.23 -12.48
CA TYR A 49 -8.70 10.76 -11.11
C TYR A 49 -8.64 9.23 -11.03
N PHE A 50 -9.54 8.55 -11.72
CA PHE A 50 -9.59 7.09 -11.77
C PHE A 50 -8.31 6.51 -12.36
N ALA A 51 -7.77 7.10 -13.43
CA ALA A 51 -6.51 6.66 -14.00
C ALA A 51 -5.34 6.80 -13.00
N ILE A 52 -5.30 7.88 -12.22
CA ILE A 52 -4.27 8.08 -11.18
C ILE A 52 -4.44 7.08 -10.03
N LEU A 53 -5.66 6.90 -9.53
CA LEU A 53 -5.96 5.97 -8.44
C LEU A 53 -5.69 4.51 -8.86
N GLU A 54 -6.03 4.13 -10.09
CA GLU A 54 -5.68 2.83 -10.67
C GLU A 54 -4.15 2.62 -10.66
N LEU A 55 -3.38 3.60 -11.15
CA LEU A 55 -1.92 3.52 -11.18
C LEU A 55 -1.32 3.37 -9.77
N ILE A 56 -1.81 4.12 -8.79
CA ILE A 56 -1.41 3.99 -7.39
C ILE A 56 -1.72 2.57 -6.87
N SER A 57 -2.90 2.02 -7.19
CA SER A 57 -3.35 0.70 -6.73
C SER A 57 -2.46 -0.46 -7.24
N VAL A 58 -1.85 -0.29 -8.41
CA VAL A 58 -0.91 -1.26 -9.01
C VAL A 58 0.56 -0.98 -8.70
N GLY A 59 0.85 0.04 -7.89
CA GLY A 59 2.19 0.31 -7.37
C GLY A 59 2.97 1.41 -8.08
N LYS A 60 2.36 2.15 -9.01
CA LYS A 60 2.95 3.37 -9.59
C LYS A 60 2.71 4.53 -8.63
N THR A 61 3.57 4.59 -7.62
CA THR A 61 3.35 5.44 -6.44
C THR A 61 4.05 6.78 -6.51
N SER A 62 4.96 7.01 -7.45
CA SER A 62 5.58 8.33 -7.62
C SER A 62 4.91 9.15 -8.72
N ARG A 63 4.94 10.49 -8.57
CA ARG A 63 4.48 11.42 -9.61
C ARG A 63 5.11 11.12 -10.97
N ARG A 64 6.43 10.87 -11.01
CA ARG A 64 7.17 10.58 -12.25
C ARG A 64 6.68 9.31 -12.93
N GLU A 65 6.40 8.25 -12.18
CA GLU A 65 5.84 7.01 -12.74
C GLU A 65 4.46 7.25 -13.36
N MET A 66 3.60 8.01 -12.67
CA MET A 66 2.27 8.33 -13.17
C MET A 66 2.30 9.22 -14.42
N GLU A 67 3.11 10.28 -14.41
CA GLU A 67 3.28 11.16 -15.59
C GLU A 67 3.88 10.41 -16.78
N SER A 68 4.80 9.47 -16.54
CA SER A 68 5.38 8.62 -17.58
C SER A 68 4.39 7.66 -18.21
N VAL A 69 3.35 7.23 -17.49
CA VAL A 69 2.32 6.35 -18.05
C VAL A 69 1.22 7.16 -18.71
N LEU A 70 0.77 8.23 -18.06
CA LEU A 70 -0.36 9.04 -18.51
C LEU A 70 0.01 10.10 -19.55
N GLN A 71 1.31 10.36 -19.75
CA GLN A 71 1.83 11.35 -20.70
C GLN A 71 1.26 12.76 -20.48
N LYS A 72 0.97 13.12 -19.22
CA LYS A 72 0.43 14.42 -18.80
C LYS A 72 0.82 14.74 -17.37
N SER A 73 0.75 16.02 -17.01
CA SER A 73 0.97 16.48 -15.64
C SER A 73 -0.15 16.00 -14.72
N VAL A 74 0.21 15.42 -13.57
CA VAL A 74 -0.75 14.90 -12.58
C VAL A 74 -0.75 15.67 -11.27
N GLY A 75 0.11 16.70 -11.13
CA GLY A 75 0.34 17.41 -9.87
C GLY A 75 -0.93 18.00 -9.24
N GLY A 76 -1.75 18.69 -10.05
CA GLY A 76 -3.01 19.25 -9.56
C GLY A 76 -4.02 18.19 -9.15
N TYR A 77 -4.08 17.06 -9.85
CA TYR A 77 -4.96 15.95 -9.48
C TYR A 77 -4.53 15.29 -8.16
N LEU A 78 -3.21 15.07 -7.97
CA LEU A 78 -2.68 14.52 -6.73
C LEU A 78 -2.95 15.44 -5.54
N GLU A 79 -2.81 16.75 -5.72
CA GLU A 79 -3.11 17.71 -4.66
C GLU A 79 -4.59 17.66 -4.26
N ARG A 80 -5.53 17.63 -5.21
CA ARG A 80 -6.97 17.50 -4.89
C ARG A 80 -7.31 16.15 -4.27
N LEU A 81 -6.72 15.05 -4.77
CA LEU A 81 -6.90 13.71 -4.18
C LEU A 81 -6.43 13.62 -2.73
N GLU A 82 -5.36 14.34 -2.38
CA GLU A 82 -4.80 14.37 -1.02
C GLU A 82 -5.58 15.32 -0.11
N LYS A 83 -5.82 16.56 -0.54
CA LYS A 83 -6.31 17.65 0.31
C LYS A 83 -7.81 17.87 0.29
N ASP A 84 -8.45 17.62 -0.85
CA ASP A 84 -9.88 17.93 -1.03
C ASP A 84 -10.71 16.66 -0.83
N TYR A 85 -10.30 15.55 -1.46
CA TYR A 85 -11.01 14.28 -1.41
C TYR A 85 -10.52 13.34 -0.29
N PHE A 86 -9.33 13.58 0.25
CA PHE A 86 -8.72 12.74 1.30
C PHE A 86 -8.61 11.25 0.96
N LEU A 87 -8.48 10.90 -0.32
CA LEU A 87 -8.46 9.53 -0.82
C LEU A 87 -7.06 8.91 -0.85
N ILE A 88 -6.03 9.76 -0.85
CA ILE A 88 -4.64 9.32 -0.88
C ILE A 88 -3.83 9.90 0.27
N ASN A 89 -2.83 9.15 0.71
CA ASN A 89 -1.79 9.63 1.61
C ASN A 89 -0.52 9.95 0.81
N CYS A 90 0.19 11.00 1.21
CA CYS A 90 1.51 11.34 0.70
C CYS A 90 2.59 10.99 1.72
N TYR A 91 3.56 10.16 1.30
CA TYR A 91 4.68 9.74 2.13
C TYR A 91 5.98 10.30 1.59
N ARG A 92 6.91 10.58 2.51
CA ARG A 92 8.30 10.95 2.22
C ARG A 92 9.22 9.91 2.87
N PRO A 93 10.42 9.68 2.32
CA PRO A 93 11.35 8.78 2.98
C PRO A 93 11.71 9.36 4.34
N ILE A 94 11.90 8.49 5.32
CA ILE A 94 12.39 8.89 6.64
C ILE A 94 13.68 9.72 6.47
N PHE A 95 13.78 10.80 7.25
CA PHE A 95 14.81 11.84 7.14
C PHE A 95 14.74 12.74 5.89
N ALA A 96 13.64 12.71 5.13
CA ALA A 96 13.40 13.71 4.10
C ALA A 96 13.26 15.10 4.71
N LYS A 97 13.74 16.11 3.98
CA LYS A 97 13.44 17.51 4.28
C LYS A 97 11.93 17.76 4.11
N PRO A 98 11.32 18.69 4.88
CA PRO A 98 9.87 18.99 4.80
C PRO A 98 9.35 19.24 3.37
N LEU A 99 10.15 19.88 2.52
CA LEU A 99 9.79 20.22 1.13
C LEU A 99 10.35 19.24 0.09
N SER A 100 10.70 18.02 0.50
CA SER A 100 11.24 17.02 -0.43
C SER A 100 10.21 16.70 -1.51
N ARG A 101 10.65 16.76 -2.77
CA ARG A 101 9.88 16.29 -3.95
C ARG A 101 9.92 14.77 -4.12
N GLN A 102 10.69 14.07 -3.28
CA GLN A 102 10.75 12.62 -3.28
C GLN A 102 9.56 12.07 -2.48
N GLN A 103 8.39 12.09 -3.10
CA GLN A 103 7.12 11.69 -2.52
C GLN A 103 6.59 10.42 -3.19
N LYS A 104 5.94 9.57 -2.40
CA LYS A 104 5.15 8.43 -2.87
C LYS A 104 3.72 8.57 -2.37
N TYR A 105 2.77 8.07 -3.14
CA TYR A 105 1.35 8.15 -2.85
C TYR A 105 0.79 6.74 -2.63
N SER A 106 -0.16 6.60 -1.69
CA SER A 106 -0.97 5.40 -1.53
C SER A 106 -2.45 5.75 -1.43
N LEU A 107 -3.32 4.83 -1.83
CA LEU A 107 -4.74 4.89 -1.46
C LEU A 107 -4.88 4.71 0.05
N LYS A 108 -5.73 5.54 0.66
CA LYS A 108 -6.00 5.51 2.11
C LYS A 108 -6.93 4.37 2.48
N ASP A 109 -7.94 4.12 1.65
CA ASP A 109 -8.95 3.09 1.89
C ASP A 109 -8.56 1.76 1.23
N HIS A 110 -8.61 0.66 2.00
CA HIS A 110 -8.23 -0.68 1.52
C HIS A 110 -9.22 -1.23 0.49
N PHE A 111 -10.50 -0.90 0.60
CA PHE A 111 -11.52 -1.32 -0.35
C PHE A 111 -11.32 -0.63 -1.69
N LEU A 112 -11.15 0.70 -1.74
CA LEU A 112 -10.86 1.42 -2.97
C LEU A 112 -9.55 0.92 -3.61
N ARG A 113 -8.53 0.63 -2.80
CA ARG A 113 -7.28 0.02 -3.28
C ARG A 113 -7.50 -1.34 -3.94
N PHE A 114 -8.36 -2.18 -3.36
CA PHE A 114 -8.73 -3.46 -3.96
C PHE A 114 -9.53 -3.27 -5.24
N TRP A 115 -10.56 -2.41 -5.18
CA TRP A 115 -11.48 -2.13 -6.27
C TRP A 115 -10.75 -1.59 -7.50
N PHE A 116 -9.90 -0.57 -7.35
CA PHE A 116 -9.12 -0.04 -8.45
C PHE A 116 -8.18 -1.08 -9.07
N ARG A 117 -7.54 -1.90 -8.23
CA ARG A 117 -6.54 -2.87 -8.68
C ARG A 117 -7.14 -4.06 -9.44
N PHE A 118 -8.29 -4.54 -8.98
CA PHE A 118 -8.84 -5.82 -9.43
C PHE A 118 -10.18 -5.73 -10.14
N ILE A 119 -10.97 -4.70 -9.86
CA ILE A 119 -12.29 -4.51 -10.46
C ILE A 119 -12.20 -3.51 -11.60
N TYR A 120 -11.88 -2.25 -11.30
CA TYR A 120 -11.83 -1.19 -12.31
C TYR A 120 -10.83 -1.49 -13.44
N ARG A 121 -9.61 -1.92 -13.09
CA ARG A 121 -8.58 -2.32 -14.05
C ARG A 121 -9.04 -3.43 -15.01
N TYR A 122 -9.92 -4.30 -14.56
CA TYR A 122 -10.45 -5.43 -15.33
C TYR A 122 -11.94 -5.26 -15.65
N GLN A 123 -12.43 -4.01 -15.69
CA GLN A 123 -13.86 -3.72 -15.89
C GLN A 123 -14.41 -4.34 -17.17
N THR A 124 -13.65 -4.29 -18.29
CA THR A 124 -14.07 -4.92 -19.55
C THR A 124 -14.19 -6.44 -19.44
N THR A 125 -13.36 -7.07 -18.60
CA THR A 125 -13.50 -8.51 -18.30
C THR A 125 -14.76 -8.78 -17.48
N ALA A 126 -15.10 -7.89 -16.54
CA ALA A 126 -16.30 -7.98 -15.73
C ALA A 126 -17.57 -7.77 -16.59
N GLU A 127 -17.54 -6.83 -17.54
CA GLU A 127 -18.62 -6.52 -18.48
C GLU A 127 -18.96 -7.70 -19.39
N ILE A 128 -17.98 -8.48 -19.82
CA ILE A 128 -18.20 -9.72 -20.60
C ILE A 128 -18.49 -10.96 -19.73
N GLY A 129 -18.69 -10.76 -18.41
CA GLY A 129 -19.06 -11.82 -17.48
C GLY A 129 -17.94 -12.81 -17.12
N ASN A 130 -16.67 -12.53 -17.45
CA ASN A 130 -15.55 -13.46 -17.18
C ASN A 130 -15.00 -13.31 -15.74
N TYR A 131 -15.88 -13.52 -14.76
CA TYR A 131 -15.55 -13.43 -13.34
C TYR A 131 -14.53 -14.49 -12.89
N THR A 132 -14.52 -15.66 -13.55
CA THR A 132 -13.55 -16.71 -13.28
C THR A 132 -12.12 -16.22 -13.49
N TYR A 133 -11.86 -15.50 -14.59
CA TYR A 133 -10.54 -14.92 -14.84
C TYR A 133 -10.17 -13.85 -13.80
N ILE A 134 -11.12 -12.98 -13.42
CA ILE A 134 -10.89 -11.98 -12.36
C ILE A 134 -10.49 -12.65 -11.05
N LYS A 135 -11.21 -13.70 -10.63
CA LYS A 135 -10.87 -14.48 -9.42
C LYS A 135 -9.46 -15.07 -9.50
N GLN A 136 -9.06 -15.61 -10.66
CA GLN A 136 -7.71 -16.14 -10.85
C GLN A 136 -6.63 -15.05 -10.69
N ILE A 137 -6.84 -13.87 -11.27
CA ILE A 137 -5.92 -12.74 -11.14
C ILE A 137 -5.82 -12.28 -9.68
N ILE A 138 -6.95 -12.16 -8.98
CA ILE A 138 -6.97 -11.78 -7.56
C ILE A 138 -6.16 -12.79 -6.75
N LYS A 139 -6.42 -14.09 -6.88
CA LYS A 139 -5.70 -15.14 -6.14
C LYS A 139 -4.19 -15.10 -6.42
N ARG A 140 -3.79 -14.95 -7.69
CA ARG A 140 -2.38 -14.87 -8.11
C ARG A 140 -1.66 -13.69 -7.45
N ASP A 141 -2.30 -12.52 -7.41
CA ASP A 141 -1.66 -11.27 -6.99
C ASP A 141 -1.96 -10.88 -5.53
N PHE A 142 -2.73 -11.71 -4.80
CA PHE A 142 -3.19 -11.42 -3.44
C PHE A 142 -2.05 -11.22 -2.45
N SER A 143 -0.99 -12.03 -2.56
CA SER A 143 0.20 -11.90 -1.70
C SER A 143 0.88 -10.54 -1.87
N THR A 144 0.96 -10.06 -3.12
CA THR A 144 1.57 -8.75 -3.44
C THR A 144 0.66 -7.62 -3.02
N PHE A 145 -0.66 -7.77 -3.18
CA PHE A 145 -1.65 -6.79 -2.72
C PHE A 145 -1.60 -6.58 -1.20
N THR A 146 -1.49 -7.66 -0.42
CA THR A 146 -1.50 -7.60 1.05
C THR A 146 -0.15 -7.23 1.68
N GLY A 147 0.96 -7.27 0.93
CA GLY A 147 2.30 -6.93 1.42
C GLY A 147 2.37 -5.57 2.14
N PRO A 148 1.94 -4.46 1.50
CA PRO A 148 1.95 -3.14 2.13
C PRO A 148 1.04 -3.02 3.37
N VAL A 149 -0.03 -3.82 3.45
CA VAL A 149 -0.89 -3.85 4.65
C VAL A 149 -0.13 -4.48 5.81
N LEU A 150 0.62 -5.56 5.55
CA LEU A 150 1.47 -6.19 6.56
C LEU A 150 2.57 -5.24 7.04
N GLU A 151 3.18 -4.47 6.15
CA GLU A 151 4.15 -3.44 6.51
C GLU A 151 3.54 -2.38 7.45
N GLN A 152 2.33 -1.93 7.15
CA GLN A 152 1.61 -0.97 7.98
C GLN A 152 1.34 -1.51 9.38
N ILE A 153 0.90 -2.76 9.51
CA ILE A 153 0.64 -3.40 10.82
C ILE A 153 1.91 -3.43 11.68
N PHE A 154 3.07 -3.78 11.10
CA PHE A 154 4.33 -3.76 11.86
C PHE A 154 4.79 -2.36 12.23
N GLN A 155 4.53 -1.35 11.38
CA GLN A 155 4.80 0.05 11.75
C GLN A 155 3.92 0.48 12.93
N GLU A 156 2.63 0.14 12.92
CA GLU A 156 1.69 0.42 14.02
C GLU A 156 2.16 -0.23 15.32
N GLN A 157 2.57 -1.51 15.30
CA GLN A 157 3.13 -2.18 16.48
C GLN A 157 4.39 -1.50 17.03
N LEU A 158 5.29 -1.04 16.16
CA LEU A 158 6.48 -0.32 16.59
C LEU A 158 6.13 1.06 17.18
N ILE A 159 5.11 1.74 16.66
CA ILE A 159 4.59 3.00 17.21
C ILE A 159 4.00 2.76 18.61
N GLU A 160 3.19 1.71 18.77
CA GLU A 160 2.57 1.31 20.04
C GLU A 160 3.58 0.87 21.10
N SER A 161 4.77 0.41 20.69
CA SER A 161 5.85 0.07 21.64
C SER A 161 6.37 1.27 22.42
N HIS A 162 6.16 2.49 21.92
CA HIS A 162 6.68 3.75 22.47
C HIS A 162 8.22 3.82 22.62
N GLN A 163 8.96 2.89 22.00
CA GLN A 163 10.44 2.85 22.07
C GLN A 163 11.13 3.77 21.07
N PHE A 164 10.43 4.20 20.02
CA PHE A 164 11.02 4.92 18.90
C PHE A 164 10.47 6.33 18.80
N THR A 165 11.36 7.29 18.56
CA THR A 165 11.02 8.71 18.38
C THR A 165 10.58 9.03 16.95
N GLN A 166 11.02 8.23 15.98
CA GLN A 166 10.65 8.37 14.57
C GLN A 166 10.54 6.99 13.92
N ILE A 167 9.47 6.76 13.16
CA ILE A 167 9.23 5.53 12.39
C ILE A 167 8.78 5.92 10.98
N GLY A 168 9.31 5.24 9.96
CA GLY A 168 8.89 5.45 8.59
C GLY A 168 9.62 4.55 7.59
N ARG A 169 9.21 4.62 6.32
CA ARG A 169 9.86 3.87 5.24
C ARG A 169 11.06 4.66 4.71
N TYR A 170 12.04 3.98 4.14
CA TYR A 170 13.18 4.64 3.49
C TYR A 170 13.25 4.25 2.02
N TRP A 171 13.49 5.22 1.14
CA TRP A 171 13.80 4.94 -0.25
C TRP A 171 14.74 5.99 -0.83
N GLU A 172 15.50 5.56 -1.83
CA GLU A 172 16.45 6.41 -2.55
C GLU A 172 15.85 6.96 -3.85
N LYS A 173 16.54 7.94 -4.45
CA LYS A 173 16.13 8.50 -5.73
C LYS A 173 16.04 7.40 -6.78
N ASN A 174 15.07 7.53 -7.69
CA ASN A 174 14.82 6.57 -8.77
C ASN A 174 14.55 5.13 -8.29
N ASN A 175 14.06 4.93 -7.04
CA ASN A 175 13.76 3.61 -6.47
C ASN A 175 14.96 2.64 -6.50
N LEU A 176 16.21 3.15 -6.45
CA LEU A 176 17.42 2.31 -6.44
C LEU A 176 17.53 1.40 -5.21
N ASN A 177 16.92 1.82 -4.11
CA ASN A 177 16.93 1.11 -2.84
C ASN A 177 15.68 1.50 -2.05
N GLU A 178 15.08 0.54 -1.35
CA GLU A 178 13.91 0.71 -0.52
C GLU A 178 13.99 -0.24 0.67
N ILE A 179 13.65 0.29 1.84
CA ILE A 179 13.58 -0.41 3.12
C ILE A 179 12.20 -0.15 3.70
N ASP A 180 11.51 -1.24 4.03
CA ASP A 180 10.10 -1.21 4.41
C ASP A 180 9.89 -0.43 5.71
N ILE A 181 10.77 -0.60 6.70
CA ILE A 181 10.67 0.09 7.98
C ILE A 181 12.06 0.53 8.47
N VAL A 182 12.16 1.77 8.89
CA VAL A 182 13.27 2.31 9.67
C VAL A 182 12.69 2.98 10.90
N ALA A 183 13.20 2.63 12.08
CA ALA A 183 12.77 3.20 13.34
C ALA A 183 13.97 3.70 14.15
N VAL A 184 13.86 4.89 14.70
CA VAL A 184 14.93 5.60 15.41
C VAL A 184 14.59 5.61 16.89
N ASN A 185 15.51 5.09 17.72
CA ASN A 185 15.50 5.31 19.15
C ASN A 185 16.66 6.27 19.46
N GLU A 186 16.33 7.53 19.77
CA GLU A 186 17.33 8.57 20.05
C GLU A 186 17.97 8.39 21.45
N SER A 187 17.26 7.80 22.41
CA SER A 187 17.77 7.54 23.77
C SER A 187 18.90 6.51 23.76
N ASP A 188 18.68 5.38 23.07
CA ASP A 188 19.64 4.27 23.00
C ASP A 188 20.55 4.36 21.77
N LYS A 189 20.46 5.47 21.01
CA LYS A 189 21.15 5.67 19.72
C LYS A 189 21.09 4.43 18.82
N THR A 190 19.90 3.86 18.70
CA THR A 190 19.67 2.63 17.93
C THR A 190 18.81 2.93 16.71
N LEU A 191 19.21 2.38 15.56
CA LEU A 191 18.46 2.44 14.31
C LEU A 191 18.00 1.03 13.94
N LEU A 192 16.72 0.74 14.17
CA LEU A 192 16.10 -0.48 13.66
C LEU A 192 15.88 -0.31 12.16
N VAL A 193 16.39 -1.26 11.39
CA VAL A 193 16.19 -1.36 9.95
C VAL A 193 15.54 -2.70 9.67
N ALA A 194 14.35 -2.68 9.10
CA ALA A 194 13.56 -3.88 8.91
C ALA A 194 12.96 -4.04 7.52
N GLU A 195 12.84 -5.31 7.13
CA GLU A 195 12.15 -5.76 5.91
C GLU A 195 10.97 -6.65 6.33
N VAL A 196 9.85 -6.52 5.63
CA VAL A 196 8.63 -7.26 5.91
C VAL A 196 8.38 -8.23 4.75
N LYS A 197 8.13 -9.50 5.08
CA LYS A 197 7.81 -10.53 4.11
C LYS A 197 6.69 -11.41 4.65
N ARG A 198 5.72 -11.74 3.81
CA ARG A 198 4.64 -12.66 4.21
C ARG A 198 5.17 -14.01 4.75
N GLN A 199 6.20 -14.54 4.10
CA GLN A 199 6.86 -15.79 4.50
C GLN A 199 8.23 -15.50 5.08
N LYS A 200 8.51 -16.03 6.28
CA LYS A 200 9.80 -15.89 6.96
C LYS A 200 10.99 -16.37 6.12
N SER A 201 10.80 -17.44 5.34
CA SER A 201 11.82 -18.00 4.44
C SER A 201 12.29 -17.05 3.32
N LYS A 202 11.53 -15.99 3.04
CA LYS A 202 11.88 -14.97 2.04
C LYS A 202 12.68 -13.81 2.62
N ILE A 203 12.91 -13.77 3.93
CA ILE A 203 13.69 -12.74 4.60
C ILE A 203 15.18 -13.00 4.35
N ASN A 204 15.90 -11.97 3.89
CA ASN A 204 17.34 -12.04 3.70
C ASN A 204 18.03 -10.85 4.39
N LEU A 205 18.62 -11.11 5.56
CA LEU A 205 19.26 -10.07 6.38
C LEU A 205 20.57 -9.55 5.75
N SER A 206 21.27 -10.36 4.95
CA SER A 206 22.47 -9.91 4.24
C SER A 206 22.12 -8.85 3.18
N VAL A 207 21.04 -9.08 2.43
CA VAL A 207 20.51 -8.09 1.48
C VAL A 207 20.06 -6.83 2.23
N LEU A 208 19.33 -6.97 3.34
CA LEU A 208 18.91 -5.83 4.16
C LEU A 208 20.10 -5.03 4.71
N SER A 209 21.17 -5.72 5.13
CA SER A 209 22.41 -5.08 5.59
C SER A 209 23.03 -4.22 4.49
N ASN A 210 23.07 -4.72 3.25
CA ASN A 210 23.56 -3.98 2.10
C ASN A 210 22.69 -2.75 1.82
N LYS A 211 21.36 -2.89 1.86
CA LYS A 211 20.43 -1.77 1.73
C LYS A 211 20.65 -0.69 2.80
N ALA A 212 21.04 -1.09 4.01
CA ALA A 212 21.27 -0.18 5.14
C ALA A 212 22.58 0.62 5.06
N GLN A 213 23.46 0.37 4.08
CA GLN A 213 24.79 0.97 4.03
C GLN A 213 24.77 2.51 4.04
N LYS A 214 23.86 3.15 3.29
CA LYS A 214 23.74 4.62 3.29
C LYS A 214 23.17 5.16 4.61
N LEU A 215 22.37 4.38 5.33
CA LEU A 215 21.89 4.75 6.65
C LEU A 215 23.04 4.72 7.67
N ARG A 216 23.93 3.71 7.60
CA ARG A 216 25.17 3.65 8.42
C ARG A 216 26.01 4.91 8.24
N GLN A 217 26.20 5.34 6.99
CA GLN A 217 26.97 6.54 6.67
C GLN A 217 26.31 7.84 7.17
N LYS A 218 24.97 7.92 7.12
CA LYS A 218 24.22 9.10 7.56
C LYS A 218 24.10 9.21 9.08
N ARG A 219 24.17 8.09 9.81
CA ARG A 219 24.04 8.00 11.26
C ARG A 219 25.17 7.11 11.82
N PRO A 220 26.43 7.56 11.74
CA PRO A 220 27.58 6.74 12.17
C PRO A 220 27.58 6.46 13.68
N ASP A 221 26.99 7.35 14.48
CA ASP A 221 26.89 7.22 15.94
C ASP A 221 25.77 6.29 16.41
N TYR A 222 25.04 5.67 15.47
CA TYR A 222 23.90 4.80 15.77
C TYR A 222 24.25 3.33 15.56
N GLN A 223 23.88 2.49 16.53
CA GLN A 223 23.91 1.05 16.35
C GLN A 223 22.76 0.64 15.42
N ILE A 224 23.08 0.02 14.28
CA ILE A 224 22.05 -0.54 13.39
C ILE A 224 21.67 -1.94 13.84
N VAL A 225 20.38 -2.15 14.11
CA VAL A 225 19.78 -3.45 14.36
C VAL A 225 18.98 -3.86 13.12
N LEU A 226 19.30 -5.01 12.53
CA LEU A 226 18.58 -5.56 11.39
C LEU A 226 17.49 -6.52 11.87
N LYS A 227 16.27 -6.37 11.35
CA LYS A 227 15.14 -7.24 11.70
C LYS A 227 14.37 -7.65 10.45
N GLY A 228 13.91 -8.89 10.42
CA GLY A 228 12.90 -9.32 9.47
C GLY A 228 11.59 -9.55 10.20
N PHE A 229 10.47 -9.12 9.61
CA PHE A 229 9.12 -9.38 10.09
C PHE A 229 8.34 -10.22 9.09
N SER A 230 7.48 -11.09 9.60
CA SER A 230 6.63 -11.99 8.84
C SER A 230 5.29 -12.26 9.48
N LEU A 231 4.37 -12.93 8.77
CA LEU A 231 3.06 -13.27 9.36
C LEU A 231 3.20 -14.05 10.67
N ASP A 232 4.18 -14.94 10.76
CA ASP A 232 4.53 -15.70 11.96
C ASP A 232 4.83 -14.80 13.18
N ASP A 233 5.21 -13.54 12.97
CA ASP A 233 5.51 -12.59 14.04
C ASP A 233 4.26 -11.84 14.55
N LEU A 234 3.12 -11.91 13.84
CA LEU A 234 1.84 -11.30 14.27
C LEU A 234 1.13 -12.10 15.37
N ASP A 235 1.30 -13.43 15.38
CA ASP A 235 0.60 -14.36 16.28
C ASP A 235 1.14 -14.35 17.72
N ASN A 236 2.15 -13.54 18.02
CA ASN A 236 2.68 -13.35 19.38
C ASN A 236 1.82 -12.44 20.27
N ARG A 237 0.60 -12.09 19.83
CA ARG A 237 -0.42 -11.45 20.69
C ARG A 237 -1.07 -12.51 21.58
N LYS A 238 -0.39 -12.86 22.67
CA LYS A 238 -1.06 -13.47 23.84
C LYS A 238 -1.72 -12.39 24.68
#